data_AF-A0A1G0DBP3-F1
#
_entry.id   AF-A0A1G0DBP3-F1
#
_cell.length_a   1.000
_cell.length_b   1.000
_cell.length_c   1.000
_cell.angle_alpha   90.00
_cell.angle_beta   90.00
_cell.angle_gamma   90.00
#
_symmetry.space_group_name_H-M   'P 1'
#
loop_
_entity.id
_entity.type
_entity.pdbx_description
1 polymer ?
#
loop_
_entity_poly.entity_id
_entity_poly.type
_entity_poly.pdbx_seq_one_letter_code
_entity_poly.pdbx_strand_id
1 'polypeptide(L)'
;MTFIPQWFAGLDGMPRHIADYALKFTAMNLISSVGAFLLGLSQLLLVYIVVKCARGGPKATGQVWEGAQGLEFTLPSPPPYHTFEVPPVIK
;
A
#
# COMPACT_ATOMS: atom_id res chain seq x y z
N MET A 1 9.35 9.97 -4.39
CA MET A 1 9.85 10.73 -5.57
C MET A 1 8.73 11.39 -6.38
N THR A 2 7.53 10.81 -6.49
CA THR A 2 6.44 11.39 -7.30
C THR A 2 5.83 12.68 -6.74
N PHE A 3 5.51 12.69 -5.44
CA PHE A 3 4.69 13.77 -4.83
C PHE A 3 5.50 14.91 -4.19
N ILE A 4 6.72 14.64 -3.71
CA ILE A 4 7.57 15.68 -3.12
C ILE A 4 7.92 16.79 -4.12
N PRO A 5 8.30 16.51 -5.38
CA PRO A 5 8.51 17.57 -6.39
C PRO A 5 7.24 18.36 -6.69
N GLN A 6 6.06 17.74 -6.61
CA GLN A 6 4.78 18.42 -6.87
C GLN A 6 4.44 19.41 -5.74
N TRP A 7 4.86 19.12 -4.51
CA TRP A 7 4.75 20.08 -3.40
C TRP A 7 5.55 21.36 -3.68
N PHE A 8 6.81 21.22 -4.12
CA PHE A 8 7.64 22.37 -4.50
C PHE A 8 7.13 23.10 -5.75
N ALA A 9 6.70 22.36 -6.79
CA ALA A 9 6.13 22.97 -8.00
C ALA A 9 4.88 23.79 -7.69
N GLY A 10 4.04 23.33 -6.76
CA GLY A 10 2.87 24.06 -6.28
C GLY A 10 3.24 25.34 -5.53
N LEU A 11 4.27 25.31 -4.68
CA LEU A 11 4.80 26.50 -4.00
C LEU A 11 5.37 27.53 -5.00
N ASP A 12 6.00 27.07 -6.07
CA ASP A 12 6.52 27.91 -7.16
C ASP A 12 5.42 28.40 -8.13
N GLY A 13 4.16 28.12 -7.81
CA GLY A 13 2.98 28.68 -8.47
C GLY A 13 2.47 27.87 -9.67
N MET A 14 2.78 26.58 -9.79
CA MET A 14 2.17 25.73 -10.83
C MET A 14 0.70 25.43 -10.49
N PRO A 15 -0.28 25.89 -11.28
CA PRO A 15 -1.68 25.58 -11.04
C PRO A 15 -2.02 24.15 -11.47
N ARG A 16 -3.07 23.58 -10.87
CA ARG A 16 -3.58 22.24 -11.21
C ARG A 16 -4.36 22.24 -12.53
N HIS A 17 -4.51 21.06 -13.15
CA HIS A 17 -5.28 20.84 -14.38
C HIS A 17 -4.79 21.62 -15.59
N ILE A 18 -3.47 21.68 -15.76
CA ILE A 18 -2.83 22.32 -16.89
C ILE A 18 -2.22 21.25 -17.79
N ALA A 19 -2.45 21.36 -19.10
CA ALA A 19 -1.91 20.43 -20.09
C ALA A 19 -0.44 20.71 -20.44
N ASP A 20 -0.03 21.98 -20.43
CA ASP A 20 1.34 22.41 -20.78
C ASP A 20 1.89 23.44 -19.79
N TYR A 21 3.17 23.31 -19.42
CA TYR A 21 3.79 24.07 -18.34
C TYR A 21 5.01 24.88 -18.81
N ALA A 22 5.30 25.98 -18.11
CA ALA A 22 6.49 26.79 -18.39
C ALA A 22 7.79 26.01 -18.14
N LEU A 23 8.84 26.29 -18.93
CA LEU A 23 10.11 25.56 -18.92
C LEU A 23 10.75 25.45 -17.51
N LYS A 24 10.51 26.42 -16.62
CA LYS A 24 10.98 26.40 -15.23
C LYS A 24 10.55 25.16 -14.43
N PHE A 25 9.42 24.55 -14.76
CA PHE A 25 8.87 23.40 -14.05
C PHE A 25 9.32 22.04 -14.62
N THR A 26 10.13 22.04 -15.68
CA THR A 26 10.52 20.81 -16.39
C THR A 26 11.24 19.81 -15.48
N ALA A 27 12.19 20.27 -14.67
CA ALA A 27 12.96 19.38 -13.81
C ALA A 27 12.07 18.68 -12.77
N MET A 28 11.15 19.41 -12.14
CA MET A 28 10.23 18.88 -11.14
C MET A 28 9.22 17.88 -11.74
N ASN A 29 8.67 18.21 -12.92
CA ASN A 29 7.75 17.32 -13.63
C ASN A 29 8.46 16.06 -14.16
N LEU A 30 9.73 16.15 -14.59
CA LEU A 30 10.51 14.99 -15.01
C LEU A 30 10.74 14.02 -13.83
N ILE A 31 11.19 14.52 -12.68
CA ILE A 31 11.40 13.70 -11.49
C ILE A 31 10.08 13.06 -11.03
N SER A 32 8.99 13.84 -11.06
CA SER A 32 7.65 13.34 -10.73
C SER A 32 7.21 12.23 -11.68
N SER A 33 7.45 12.39 -12.99
CA SER A 33 7.11 11.39 -14.01
C SER A 33 7.88 10.09 -13.81
N VAL A 34 9.20 10.16 -13.57
CA VAL A 34 10.01 8.97 -13.25
C VAL A 34 9.47 8.28 -12.00
N GLY A 35 9.14 9.04 -10.96
CA GLY A 35 8.51 8.51 -9.75
C GLY A 35 7.16 7.84 -10.03
N ALA A 36 6.34 8.41 -10.91
CA ALA A 36 5.04 7.85 -11.28
C ALA A 36 5.18 6.52 -12.01
N PHE A 37 6.16 6.37 -12.92
CA PHE A 37 6.44 5.09 -13.56
C PHE A 37 6.93 4.03 -12.56
N LEU A 38 7.78 4.40 -11.61
CA LEU A 38 8.21 3.49 -10.54
C LEU A 38 7.04 3.05 -9.64
N LEU A 39 6.12 3.96 -9.32
CA LEU A 39 4.89 3.63 -8.60
C LEU A 39 3.98 2.70 -9.42
N GLY A 40 3.87 2.92 -10.73
CA GLY A 40 3.14 2.02 -11.62
C GLY A 40 3.74 0.61 -11.64
N LEU A 41 5.07 0.51 -11.68
CA LEU A 41 5.77 -0.77 -11.62
C LEU A 41 5.57 -1.49 -10.27
N SER A 42 5.49 -0.76 -9.16
CA SER A 42 5.22 -1.38 -7.85
C SER A 42 3.82 -1.99 -7.75
N GLN A 43 2.83 -1.48 -8.50
CA GLN A 43 1.52 -2.11 -8.59
C GLN A 43 1.58 -3.46 -9.30
N LEU A 44 2.42 -3.61 -10.32
CA LEU A 44 2.63 -4.91 -10.97
C LEU A 44 3.27 -5.92 -10.01
N LEU A 45 4.21 -5.46 -9.18
CA LEU A 45 4.80 -6.28 -8.12
C LEU A 45 3.75 -6.71 -7.08
N LEU A 46 2.84 -5.82 -6.69
CA LEU A 46 1.73 -6.16 -5.78
C LEU A 46 0.86 -7.29 -6.35
N VAL A 47 0.44 -7.17 -7.62
CA VAL A 47 -0.35 -8.21 -8.29
C VAL A 47 0.41 -9.53 -8.33
N TYR A 48 1.70 -9.50 -8.66
CA TYR A 48 2.54 -10.68 -8.66
C TYR A 48 2.60 -11.35 -7.27
N ILE A 49 2.80 -10.58 -6.21
CA ILE A 49 2.84 -11.11 -4.83
C ILE A 49 1.51 -11.75 -4.45
N VAL A 50 0.38 -11.07 -4.73
CA VAL A 50 -0.96 -11.60 -4.44
C VAL A 50 -1.20 -12.92 -5.18
N VAL A 51 -0.88 -12.98 -6.48
CA VAL A 51 -1.03 -14.20 -7.28
C VAL A 51 -0.13 -15.32 -6.76
N LYS A 52 1.11 -15.00 -6.36
CA LYS A 52 2.03 -15.98 -5.79
C LYS A 52 1.50 -16.55 -4.47
N CYS A 53 1.03 -15.70 -3.56
CA CYS A 53 0.44 -16.10 -2.28
C CYS A 53 -0.84 -16.92 -2.45
N ALA A 54 -1.68 -16.58 -3.43
CA ALA A 54 -2.91 -17.32 -3.71
C ALA A 54 -2.64 -18.72 -4.31
N ARG A 55 -1.57 -18.86 -5.11
CA ARG A 55 -1.20 -20.14 -5.74
C ARG A 55 -0.44 -21.08 -4.82
N GLY A 56 0.13 -20.60 -3.72
CA GLY A 56 0.80 -21.44 -2.74
C GLY A 56 1.64 -20.68 -1.72
N GLY A 57 2.16 -21.43 -0.75
CA GLY A 57 3.00 -20.91 0.33
C GLY A 57 2.72 -21.64 1.65
N PRO A 58 3.51 -21.36 2.70
CA PRO A 58 3.21 -21.84 4.04
C PRO A 58 1.83 -21.36 4.48
N LYS A 59 1.04 -22.25 5.09
CA LYS A 59 -0.26 -21.85 5.65
C LYS A 59 -0.03 -20.85 6.78
N ALA A 60 -0.83 -19.80 6.80
CA ALA A 60 -0.83 -18.84 7.89
C ALA A 60 -1.24 -19.52 9.21
N THR A 61 -0.53 -19.20 10.28
CA THR A 61 -0.93 -19.53 11.66
C THR A 61 -1.96 -18.50 12.15
N GLY A 62 -2.54 -18.71 13.34
CA GLY A 62 -3.46 -17.71 13.95
C GLY A 62 -2.76 -16.40 14.33
N GLN A 63 -1.48 -16.47 14.71
CA GLN A 63 -0.66 -15.32 15.05
C GLN A 63 0.42 -15.11 13.98
N VAL A 64 0.06 -14.39 12.92
CA VAL A 64 0.96 -14.13 11.77
C VAL A 64 1.93 -12.96 11.99
N TRP A 65 1.62 -12.03 12.90
CA TRP A 65 2.44 -10.86 13.17
C TRP A 65 3.10 -10.96 14.55
N GLU A 66 4.34 -10.50 14.64
CA GLU A 66 5.03 -10.36 15.91
C GLU A 66 4.34 -9.27 16.75
N GLY A 67 4.01 -9.58 18.00
CA GLY A 67 3.30 -8.66 18.87
C GLY A 67 1.83 -8.43 18.51
N ALA A 68 1.24 -9.30 17.68
CA ALA A 68 -0.19 -9.23 17.40
C ALA A 68 -1.01 -9.40 18.69
N GLN A 69 -1.75 -8.36 19.07
CA GLN A 69 -2.61 -8.33 20.24
C GLN A 69 -4.03 -8.04 19.78
N GLY A 70 -4.95 -8.93 20.11
CA GLY A 70 -6.32 -8.88 19.64
C GLY A 70 -6.96 -10.26 19.68
N LEU A 71 -8.28 -10.30 19.82
CA LEU A 71 -9.02 -11.57 19.82
C LEU A 71 -8.97 -12.25 18.45
N GLU A 72 -8.82 -11.48 17.38
CA GLU A 72 -8.69 -11.97 16.01
C GLU A 72 -7.45 -12.85 15.80
N PHE A 73 -6.38 -12.63 16.57
CA PHE A 73 -5.15 -13.42 16.50
C PHE A 73 -5.19 -14.70 17.35
N THR A 74 -6.29 -14.93 18.09
CA THR A 74 -6.54 -16.21 18.79
C THR A 74 -7.21 -17.24 17.88
N LEU A 75 -7.69 -16.82 16.71
CA LEU A 75 -8.42 -17.65 15.76
C LEU A 75 -7.47 -18.33 14.76
N PRO A 76 -7.80 -19.53 14.25
CA PRO A 76 -7.06 -20.15 13.16
C PRO A 76 -7.27 -19.39 11.84
N SER A 77 -6.36 -19.59 10.89
CA SER A 77 -6.48 -19.08 9.52
C SER A 77 -6.64 -20.27 8.55
N PRO A 78 -7.79 -20.42 7.86
CA PRO A 78 -8.93 -19.51 7.78
C PRO A 78 -9.81 -19.52 9.03
N PRO A 79 -10.49 -18.39 9.33
CA PRO A 79 -11.38 -18.31 10.49
C PRO A 79 -12.59 -19.24 10.33
N PRO A 80 -13.09 -19.84 11.43
CA PRO A 80 -14.30 -20.66 11.40
C PRO A 80 -15.55 -19.81 11.12
N TYR A 81 -16.63 -20.44 10.65
CA TYR A 81 -17.90 -19.75 10.38
C TYR A 81 -18.51 -19.11 11.63
N HIS A 82 -18.39 -19.79 12.78
CA HIS A 82 -18.76 -19.27 14.09
C HIS A 82 -17.49 -19.01 14.91
N THR A 83 -17.24 -17.75 15.22
CA THR A 83 -15.94 -17.26 15.71
C THR A 83 -15.64 -17.69 17.15
N PHE A 84 -16.61 -17.56 18.05
CA PHE A 84 -16.45 -17.87 19.47
C PHE A 84 -17.70 -18.57 19.99
N GLU A 85 -17.58 -19.83 20.38
CA GLU A 85 -18.66 -20.56 21.07
C GLU A 85 -18.84 -20.05 22.51
N VAL A 86 -17.74 -19.67 23.15
CA VAL A 86 -17.71 -19.08 24.49
C VAL A 86 -17.23 -17.64 24.38
N PRO A 87 -17.96 -16.66 24.95
CA PRO A 87 -17.57 -15.27 24.88
C PRO A 87 -16.19 -15.05 25.54
N PRO A 88 -15.23 -14.44 24.85
CA PRO A 88 -13.92 -14.18 25.41
C PRO A 88 -14.01 -13.10 26.50
N VAL A 89 -13.23 -13.27 27.56
CA VAL A 89 -13.15 -12.30 28.65
C VAL A 89 -12.08 -11.25 28.30
N ILE A 90 -12.51 -10.01 28.10
CA ILE A 90 -11.62 -8.87 27.89
C ILE A 90 -11.17 -8.38 29.27
N LYS A 91 -9.86 -8.17 29.45
CA LYS A 91 -9.28 -7.54 30.65
C LYS A 91 -8.91 -6.10 30.36
#